data_AF-A0A353TX21-F1
#
_entry.id   AF-A0A353TX21-F1
#
_cell.length_a   1.000
_cell.length_b   1.000
_cell.length_c   1.000
_cell.angle_alpha   90.00
_cell.angle_beta   90.00
_cell.angle_gamma   90.00
#
_symmetry.space_group_name_H-M   'P 1'
#
loop_
_entity.id
_entity.type
_entity.pdbx_description
1 polymer ?
#
loop_
_entity_poly.entity_id
_entity_poly.type
_entity_poly.pdbx_seq_one_letter_code
_entity_poly.pdbx_strand_id
1 'polypeptide(L)'
;DEPTSGLSSRDSENVMNLLRELALKGKLIFVVIHQPSSDIYKMFDKMYILDTGGYPVYYGNPGESLIYFKQLDSQINSDQGECPTCGNLNPEQIFNIIDASVIDEYGNYTNKRKVSPEEWHEHYCKEIAIPEVATVKTKPPKSLNIPSWFNQFRIYTLRDFYSKISNTQYIVLNLLEVPALGMILAYLIKYIADPTSDIYIYRENENMPFYIFMGIIIALFFGLIVSAEEIFKDAKILKRESFLKLSRSSYLASKVLILFSISAIQMLLFVLVANSILGIKNLYFEYWIALFSISAFANILGLILSASFNSIVTIYILIPVVMIPQMVLGGAMFTFDKLNKNFTSVDVVPTIAEFMPSRWIYEGLIVEMYKNNNYNKAFFDIEQAESSADFKQVHYLPELQEILHDCYTYALKPENDKTDKEYVNNLELIRNEFTKEMRRVPDIKFEHLAELSPENFDAQARDKASEYINQLYDHYRKMFYQANSLKDRFFNLKLSEDAALFNRIKDDYYNESVSSIVRREFGKNKIVRQGNELVQLFEPIYQLPEPEKWYSFRTHFFAPVKHFAGTVFETLWFNIVMVWLITIMCYAVLYFDLLKKSLTWLGSIKLRKKKPLRV
;
A
#
# COMPACT_ATOMS: atom_id res chain seq x y z
N ASP A 1 -1.02 22.09 -33.67
CA ASP A 1 -1.37 20.93 -34.51
C ASP A 1 -2.87 20.98 -34.69
N GLU A 2 -3.33 21.03 -35.94
CA GLU A 2 -4.74 21.15 -36.36
C GLU A 2 -5.63 22.09 -35.50
N PRO A 3 -5.29 23.39 -35.37
CA PRO A 3 -6.00 24.30 -34.47
C PRO A 3 -7.45 24.61 -34.89
N THR A 4 -7.84 24.30 -36.13
CA THR A 4 -9.17 24.56 -36.70
C THR A 4 -10.07 23.32 -36.69
N SER A 5 -9.54 22.15 -36.34
CA SER A 5 -10.29 20.89 -36.37
C SER A 5 -11.38 20.86 -35.30
N GLY A 6 -12.63 20.56 -35.71
CA GLY A 6 -13.79 20.54 -34.83
C GLY A 6 -14.38 21.90 -34.47
N LEU A 7 -13.90 22.99 -35.09
CA LEU A 7 -14.45 24.35 -34.91
C LEU A 7 -15.40 24.72 -36.06
N SER A 8 -16.28 25.70 -35.81
CA SER A 8 -17.05 26.32 -36.89
C SER A 8 -16.13 27.15 -37.80
N SER A 9 -16.56 27.45 -39.03
CA SER A 9 -15.76 28.25 -39.97
C SER A 9 -15.36 29.61 -39.39
N ARG A 10 -16.29 30.28 -38.67
CA ARG A 10 -16.06 31.58 -38.05
C ARG A 10 -15.10 31.49 -36.85
N ASP A 11 -15.23 30.46 -36.04
CA ASP A 11 -14.31 30.24 -34.91
C ASP A 11 -12.89 29.89 -35.39
N SER A 12 -12.79 29.12 -36.47
CA SER A 12 -11.52 28.79 -37.12
C SER A 12 -10.80 30.05 -37.61
N GLU A 13 -11.52 30.97 -38.25
CA GLU A 13 -10.98 32.27 -38.68
C GLU A 13 -10.49 33.09 -37.48
N ASN A 14 -11.27 33.17 -36.39
CA ASN A 14 -10.87 33.86 -35.16
C ASN A 14 -9.59 33.28 -34.56
N VAL A 15 -9.47 31.95 -34.49
CA VAL A 15 -8.26 31.28 -33.99
C VAL A 15 -7.05 31.60 -34.88
N MET A 16 -7.23 31.58 -36.20
CA MET A 16 -6.16 31.92 -37.14
C MET A 16 -5.76 33.41 -37.05
N ASN A 17 -6.70 34.31 -36.80
CA ASN A 17 -6.43 35.73 -36.57
C ASN A 17 -5.57 35.92 -35.31
N LEU A 18 -5.89 35.23 -34.21
CA LEU A 18 -5.09 35.26 -32.98
C LEU A 18 -3.66 34.73 -33.21
N LEU A 19 -3.51 33.66 -33.99
CA LEU A 19 -2.19 33.16 -34.37
C LEU A 19 -1.45 34.19 -35.22
N ARG A 20 -2.10 34.82 -36.19
CA ARG A 20 -1.49 35.88 -37.00
C ARG A 20 -1.03 37.07 -36.15
N GLU A 21 -1.81 37.49 -35.17
CA GLU A 21 -1.40 38.53 -34.23
C GLU A 21 -0.15 38.15 -33.43
N LEU A 22 -0.03 36.89 -33.00
CA LEU A 22 1.15 36.40 -32.32
C LEU A 22 2.38 36.37 -33.24
N ALA A 23 2.19 36.03 -34.52
CA ALA A 23 3.24 36.09 -35.53
C ALA A 23 3.74 37.54 -35.72
N LEU A 24 2.82 38.50 -35.85
CA LEU A 24 3.14 39.93 -35.94
C LEU A 24 3.87 40.47 -34.69
N LYS A 25 3.66 39.85 -33.52
CA LYS A 25 4.42 40.14 -32.28
C LYS A 25 5.81 39.49 -32.24
N GLY A 26 6.28 38.91 -33.35
CA GLY A 26 7.61 38.31 -33.50
C GLY A 26 7.71 36.87 -33.00
N LYS A 27 6.59 36.14 -32.90
CA LYS A 27 6.60 34.70 -32.61
C LYS A 27 6.68 33.89 -33.91
N LEU A 28 7.51 32.85 -33.92
CA LEU A 28 7.50 31.87 -34.99
C LEU A 28 6.37 30.86 -34.73
N ILE A 29 5.49 30.69 -35.70
CA ILE A 29 4.32 29.81 -35.58
C ILE A 29 4.35 28.79 -36.71
N PHE A 30 4.24 27.51 -36.34
CA PHE A 30 4.02 26.42 -37.27
C PHE A 30 2.61 25.90 -37.06
N VAL A 31 1.85 25.81 -38.14
CA VAL A 31 0.50 25.28 -38.14
C VAL A 31 0.42 24.15 -39.14
N VAL A 32 -0.18 23.05 -38.72
CA VAL A 32 -0.61 21.95 -39.59
C VAL A 32 -2.12 22.06 -39.67
N ILE A 33 -2.67 22.18 -40.88
CA ILE A 33 -4.12 22.24 -41.11
C ILE A 33 -4.50 21.20 -42.15
N HIS A 34 -5.51 20.40 -41.82
CA HIS A 34 -6.19 19.57 -42.79
C HIS A 34 -7.28 20.40 -43.48
N GLN A 35 -7.19 20.58 -44.80
CA GLN A 35 -8.21 21.25 -45.64
C GLN A 35 -8.63 22.66 -45.15
N PRO A 36 -7.77 23.68 -45.30
CA PRO A 36 -8.13 25.06 -44.95
C PRO A 36 -9.22 25.63 -45.87
N SER A 37 -10.08 26.51 -45.34
CA SER A 37 -10.94 27.35 -46.17
C SER A 37 -10.10 28.36 -46.95
N SER A 38 -10.66 28.92 -48.03
CA SER A 38 -10.02 29.99 -48.82
C SER A 38 -9.52 31.16 -47.97
N ASP A 39 -10.34 31.61 -47.01
CA ASP A 39 -9.99 32.74 -46.15
C ASP A 39 -8.79 32.40 -45.26
N ILE A 40 -8.79 31.22 -44.63
CA ILE A 40 -7.66 30.75 -43.80
C ILE A 40 -6.40 30.55 -44.67
N TYR A 41 -6.57 30.01 -45.87
CA TYR A 41 -5.49 29.75 -46.80
C TYR A 41 -4.69 31.00 -47.16
N LYS A 42 -5.38 32.13 -47.33
CA LYS A 42 -4.78 33.45 -47.59
C LYS A 42 -4.08 34.07 -46.39
N MET A 43 -4.34 33.58 -45.18
CA MET A 43 -3.75 34.14 -43.96
C MET A 43 -2.32 33.67 -43.70
N PHE A 44 -1.84 32.66 -44.42
CA PHE A 44 -0.49 32.12 -44.23
C PHE A 44 0.57 32.98 -44.93
N ASP A 45 1.67 33.26 -44.21
CA ASP A 45 2.82 33.95 -44.82
C ASP A 45 3.60 33.03 -45.78
N LYS A 46 3.72 31.75 -45.40
CA LYS A 46 4.40 30.70 -46.17
C LYS A 46 3.69 29.37 -45.97
N MET A 47 3.67 28.57 -47.03
CA MET A 47 3.14 27.22 -47.05
C MET A 47 4.24 26.21 -47.26
N TYR A 48 4.09 25.05 -46.63
CA TYR A 48 4.94 23.89 -46.84
C TYR A 48 4.04 22.67 -47.03
N ILE A 49 4.09 22.08 -48.22
CA ILE A 49 3.21 20.97 -48.60
C ILE A 49 4.05 19.70 -48.71
N LEU A 50 3.56 18.63 -48.08
CA LEU A 50 4.15 17.30 -48.11
C LEU A 50 3.18 16.33 -48.79
N ASP A 51 3.70 15.50 -49.67
CA ASP A 51 2.97 14.37 -50.24
C ASP A 51 3.22 13.08 -49.43
N THR A 52 2.46 12.03 -49.74
CA THR A 52 2.59 10.67 -49.19
C THR A 52 4.03 10.20 -49.20
N GLY A 53 4.47 9.59 -48.10
CA GLY A 53 5.88 9.25 -47.89
C GLY A 53 6.71 10.37 -47.23
N GLY A 54 6.14 11.56 -47.03
CA GLY A 54 6.82 12.69 -46.40
C GLY A 54 7.69 13.49 -47.36
N TYR A 55 7.43 13.38 -48.67
CA TYR A 55 8.16 14.09 -49.71
C TYR A 55 7.71 15.56 -49.80
N PRO A 56 8.63 16.54 -49.67
CA PRO A 56 8.30 17.94 -49.89
C PRO A 56 7.99 18.22 -51.36
N VAL A 57 6.85 18.83 -51.62
CA VAL A 57 6.39 19.12 -52.99
C VAL A 57 6.20 20.62 -53.27
N TYR A 58 6.07 21.45 -52.23
CA TYR A 58 5.99 22.90 -52.36
C TYR A 58 6.47 23.63 -51.10
N TYR A 59 7.16 24.76 -51.29
CA TYR A 59 7.50 25.72 -50.25
C TYR A 59 7.44 27.14 -50.81
N GLY A 60 6.56 28.00 -50.30
CA GLY A 60 6.40 29.34 -50.87
C GLY A 60 5.16 30.08 -50.42
N ASN A 61 4.77 31.12 -51.16
CA ASN A 61 3.55 31.88 -50.90
C ASN A 61 2.29 31.02 -51.20
N PRO A 62 1.21 31.10 -50.41
CA PRO A 62 -0.03 30.40 -50.71
C PRO A 62 -0.65 30.71 -52.08
N GLY A 63 -0.63 31.96 -52.53
CA GLY A 63 -1.26 32.34 -53.81
C GLY A 63 -0.53 31.76 -55.02
N GLU A 64 0.79 31.60 -54.93
CA GLU A 64 1.65 31.05 -55.99
C GLU A 64 1.58 29.52 -56.07
N SER A 65 1.15 28.84 -55.00
CA SER A 65 1.17 27.39 -54.96
C SER A 65 0.21 26.76 -55.97
N LEU A 66 -0.98 27.34 -56.16
CA LEU A 66 -1.94 26.82 -57.12
C LEU A 66 -1.43 26.99 -58.55
N ILE A 67 -0.76 28.12 -58.83
CA ILE A 67 -0.11 28.39 -60.12
C ILE A 67 0.98 27.35 -60.37
N TYR A 68 1.84 27.08 -59.39
CA TYR A 68 2.90 26.07 -59.48
C TYR A 68 2.36 24.69 -59.86
N PHE A 69 1.34 24.18 -59.17
CA PHE A 69 0.77 22.87 -59.48
C PHE A 69 0.02 22.84 -60.82
N LYS A 70 -0.70 23.91 -61.17
CA LYS A 70 -1.39 24.01 -62.47
C LYS A 70 -0.43 24.09 -63.65
N GLN A 71 0.70 24.77 -63.50
CA GLN A 71 1.74 24.85 -64.53
C GLN A 71 2.38 23.48 -64.77
N LEU A 72 2.72 22.77 -63.70
CA LEU A 72 3.29 21.42 -63.79
C LEU A 72 2.31 20.40 -64.36
N ASP A 73 1.02 20.49 -64.01
CA ASP A 73 -0.03 19.62 -64.58
C ASP A 73 -0.51 20.06 -65.98
N SER A 74 -0.01 21.18 -66.49
CA SER A 74 -0.39 21.78 -67.79
C SER A 74 -1.89 22.08 -67.92
N GLN A 75 -2.52 22.59 -66.85
CA GLN A 75 -3.94 22.96 -66.84
C GLN A 75 -4.22 24.27 -67.60
N ILE A 76 -5.46 24.43 -68.06
CA ILE A 76 -5.96 25.66 -68.69
C ILE A 76 -6.06 26.78 -67.63
N ASN A 77 -5.63 28.00 -67.96
CA ASN A 77 -5.50 29.14 -67.04
C ASN A 77 -4.52 28.86 -65.88
N SER A 78 -3.37 28.24 -66.19
CA SER A 78 -2.33 27.93 -65.21
C SER A 78 -1.65 29.16 -64.61
N ASP A 79 -1.79 30.32 -65.25
CA ASP A 79 -1.36 31.64 -64.78
C ASP A 79 -2.29 32.24 -63.71
N GLN A 80 -3.50 31.70 -63.54
CA GLN A 80 -4.50 32.23 -62.61
C GLN A 80 -4.64 31.35 -61.35
N GLY A 81 -4.12 31.88 -60.23
CA GLY A 81 -4.27 31.29 -58.90
C GLY A 81 -5.63 31.57 -58.25
N GLU A 82 -6.13 32.80 -58.34
CA GLU A 82 -7.40 33.20 -57.71
C GLU A 82 -8.54 33.35 -58.73
N CYS A 83 -9.79 33.14 -58.30
CA CYS A 83 -10.94 33.42 -59.14
C CYS A 83 -11.04 34.93 -59.47
N PRO A 84 -11.01 35.35 -60.75
CA PRO A 84 -11.04 36.77 -61.11
C PRO A 84 -12.29 37.52 -60.65
N THR A 85 -13.41 36.81 -60.46
CA THR A 85 -14.71 37.41 -60.14
C THR A 85 -14.93 37.61 -58.64
N CYS A 86 -14.49 36.66 -57.82
CA CYS A 86 -14.76 36.67 -56.37
C CYS A 86 -13.50 36.61 -55.49
N GLY A 87 -12.31 36.58 -56.10
CA GLY A 87 -11.02 36.48 -55.41
C GLY A 87 -10.84 35.17 -54.65
N ASN A 88 -11.72 34.18 -54.79
CA ASN A 88 -11.67 32.96 -54.01
C ASN A 88 -10.50 32.06 -54.47
N LEU A 89 -9.72 31.54 -53.52
CA LEU A 89 -8.75 30.48 -53.75
C LEU A 89 -9.41 29.15 -53.37
N ASN A 90 -9.23 28.11 -54.18
CA ASN A 90 -9.70 26.77 -53.82
C ASN A 90 -8.51 25.86 -53.49
N PRO A 91 -8.15 25.69 -52.21
CA PRO A 91 -7.03 24.85 -51.78
C PRO A 91 -7.21 23.38 -52.16
N GLU A 92 -8.44 22.90 -52.32
CA GLU A 92 -8.71 21.49 -52.68
C GLU A 92 -8.19 21.15 -54.06
N GLN A 93 -8.09 22.13 -54.97
CA GLN A 93 -7.53 21.91 -56.30
C GLN A 93 -6.09 21.42 -56.25
N ILE A 94 -5.28 21.88 -55.28
CA ILE A 94 -3.90 21.42 -55.12
C ILE A 94 -3.87 19.93 -54.79
N PHE A 95 -4.69 19.50 -53.83
CA PHE A 95 -4.79 18.10 -53.46
C PHE A 95 -5.34 17.25 -54.60
N ASN A 96 -6.34 17.74 -55.35
CA ASN A 96 -6.86 17.05 -56.52
C ASN A 96 -5.82 16.87 -57.63
N ILE A 97 -4.89 17.82 -57.80
CA ILE A 97 -3.78 17.72 -58.76
C ILE A 97 -2.76 16.67 -58.29
N ILE A 98 -2.37 16.73 -57.01
CA ILE A 98 -1.38 15.81 -56.44
C ILE A 98 -1.91 14.36 -56.43
N ASP A 99 -3.20 14.18 -56.12
CA ASP A 99 -3.87 12.88 -56.05
C ASP A 99 -4.45 12.39 -57.39
N ALA A 100 -4.28 13.16 -58.47
CA ALA A 100 -4.84 12.83 -59.78
C ALA A 100 -4.40 11.42 -60.22
N SER A 101 -5.37 10.57 -60.59
CA SER A 101 -5.11 9.20 -61.03
C SER A 101 -5.04 9.06 -62.55
N VAL A 102 -4.27 8.06 -63.00
CA VAL A 102 -4.24 7.67 -64.41
C VAL A 102 -5.61 7.11 -64.78
N ILE A 103 -6.14 7.53 -65.92
CA ILE A 103 -7.41 7.05 -66.47
C ILE A 103 -7.11 5.91 -67.43
N ASP A 104 -7.88 4.82 -67.35
CA ASP A 104 -7.76 3.70 -68.29
C ASP A 104 -8.40 4.01 -69.66
N GLU A 105 -8.24 3.09 -70.60
CA GLU A 105 -8.78 3.20 -71.97
C GLU A 105 -10.32 3.28 -72.03
N TYR A 106 -11.00 2.93 -70.93
CA TYR A 106 -12.45 2.94 -70.79
C TYR A 106 -12.97 4.16 -70.01
N GLY A 107 -12.09 5.08 -69.61
CA GLY A 107 -12.44 6.29 -68.87
C GLY A 107 -12.58 6.09 -67.36
N ASN A 108 -12.17 4.95 -66.81
CA ASN A 108 -12.19 4.72 -65.37
C ASN A 108 -10.88 5.17 -64.71
N TYR A 109 -11.01 5.79 -63.54
CA TYR A 109 -9.86 6.14 -62.70
C TYR A 109 -9.19 4.88 -62.16
N THR A 110 -7.87 4.75 -62.40
CA THR A 110 -7.08 3.66 -61.84
C THR A 110 -6.59 3.99 -60.42
N ASN A 111 -6.08 2.98 -59.71
CA ASN A 111 -5.44 3.19 -58.39
C ASN A 111 -4.00 3.73 -58.50
N LYS A 112 -3.51 4.04 -59.70
CA LYS A 112 -2.18 4.59 -59.92
C LYS A 112 -2.27 6.09 -60.09
N ARG A 113 -1.48 6.84 -59.32
CA ARG A 113 -1.36 8.29 -59.49
C ARG A 113 -0.70 8.62 -60.83
N LYS A 114 -1.08 9.76 -61.40
CA LYS A 114 -0.55 10.33 -62.65
C LYS A 114 0.91 10.71 -62.50
N VAL A 115 1.27 11.32 -61.37
CA VAL A 115 2.63 11.70 -60.99
C VAL A 115 2.92 11.07 -59.63
N SER A 116 4.06 10.40 -59.50
CA SER A 116 4.48 9.77 -58.25
C SER A 116 4.97 10.82 -57.23
N PRO A 117 4.91 10.52 -55.92
CA PRO A 117 5.44 11.41 -54.89
C PRO A 117 6.93 11.76 -55.10
N GLU A 118 7.73 10.80 -55.57
CA GLU A 118 9.14 11.00 -55.90
C GLU A 118 9.33 12.01 -57.04
N GLU A 119 8.53 11.90 -58.11
CA GLU A 119 8.58 12.83 -59.25
C GLU A 119 8.18 14.25 -58.83
N TRP A 120 7.13 14.41 -58.01
CA TRP A 120 6.77 15.72 -57.46
C TRP A 120 7.91 16.32 -56.62
N HIS A 121 8.64 15.49 -55.87
CA HIS A 121 9.80 15.94 -55.11
C HIS A 121 10.97 16.38 -56.00
N GLU A 122 11.18 15.70 -57.13
CA GLU A 122 12.16 16.14 -58.12
C GLU A 122 11.79 17.50 -58.72
N HIS A 123 10.51 17.72 -59.06
CA HIS A 123 10.03 19.03 -59.52
C HIS A 123 10.27 20.11 -58.46
N TYR A 124 9.95 19.81 -57.20
CA TYR A 124 10.24 20.71 -56.08
C TYR A 124 11.72 21.11 -56.00
N CYS A 125 12.63 20.14 -56.09
CA CYS A 125 14.07 20.41 -56.03
C CYS A 125 14.60 21.20 -57.24
N LYS A 126 13.94 21.11 -58.40
CA LYS A 126 14.32 21.81 -59.64
C LYS A 126 13.79 23.25 -59.68
N GLU A 127 12.54 23.45 -59.29
CA GLU A 127 11.81 24.72 -59.46
C GLU A 127 11.88 25.64 -58.22
N ILE A 128 12.03 25.08 -57.01
CA ILE A 128 11.99 25.85 -55.77
C ILE A 128 13.38 25.92 -55.13
N ALA A 129 14.02 27.09 -55.25
CA ALA A 129 15.26 27.39 -54.54
C ALA A 129 14.98 27.90 -53.13
N ILE A 130 15.38 27.14 -52.11
CA ILE A 130 15.28 27.58 -50.71
C ILE A 130 16.37 28.64 -50.46
N PRO A 131 16.02 29.84 -49.96
CA PRO A 131 17.02 30.87 -49.72
C PRO A 131 18.02 30.43 -48.63
N GLU A 132 19.31 30.60 -48.89
CA GLU A 132 20.35 30.39 -47.88
C GLU A 132 20.25 31.48 -46.81
N VAL A 133 19.93 31.08 -45.58
CA VAL A 133 19.84 31.99 -44.43
C VAL A 133 21.09 31.82 -43.55
N ALA A 134 21.73 32.93 -43.18
CA ALA A 134 22.87 32.92 -42.28
C ALA A 134 22.53 32.21 -40.95
N THR A 135 23.36 31.25 -40.56
CA THR A 135 23.14 30.48 -39.32
C THR A 135 23.46 31.33 -38.10
N VAL A 136 22.41 31.75 -37.38
CA VAL A 136 22.53 32.49 -36.13
C VAL A 136 22.71 31.48 -34.96
N LYS A 137 23.81 31.59 -34.21
CA LYS A 137 24.12 30.70 -33.07
C LYS A 137 23.51 31.14 -31.72
N THR A 138 22.71 32.20 -31.70
CA THR A 138 22.07 32.66 -30.46
C THR A 138 21.04 31.64 -30.00
N LYS A 139 21.06 31.31 -28.71
CA LYS A 139 20.01 30.45 -28.14
C LYS A 139 18.65 31.15 -28.31
N PRO A 140 17.61 30.43 -28.77
CA PRO A 140 16.28 31.02 -28.86
C PRO A 140 15.84 31.50 -27.47
N PRO A 141 15.09 32.60 -27.38
CA PRO A 141 14.61 33.10 -26.11
C PRO A 141 13.75 32.04 -25.41
N LYS A 142 14.02 31.80 -24.12
CA LYS A 142 13.19 30.90 -23.32
C LYS A 142 11.83 31.57 -23.09
N SER A 143 10.75 30.92 -23.52
CA SER A 143 9.39 31.38 -23.30
C SER A 143 8.85 31.00 -21.91
N LEU A 144 9.47 30.03 -21.23
CA LEU A 144 8.96 29.44 -19.99
C LEU A 144 10.09 29.28 -18.96
N ASN A 145 9.82 29.76 -17.74
CA ASN A 145 10.65 29.52 -16.57
C ASN A 145 9.99 28.45 -15.71
N ILE A 146 10.65 27.32 -15.53
CA ILE A 146 10.13 26.22 -14.71
C ILE A 146 10.26 26.62 -13.23
N PRO A 147 9.17 26.63 -12.45
CA PRO A 147 9.22 26.99 -11.03
C PRO A 147 10.00 25.96 -10.21
N SER A 148 10.45 26.35 -9.02
CA SER A 148 11.14 25.46 -8.07
C SER A 148 10.22 24.33 -7.57
N TRP A 149 10.83 23.27 -7.01
CA TRP A 149 10.09 22.11 -6.48
C TRP A 149 8.99 22.51 -5.47
N PHE A 150 9.31 23.42 -4.53
CA PHE A 150 8.35 23.85 -3.51
C PHE A 150 7.19 24.66 -4.10
N ASN A 151 7.48 25.51 -5.09
CA ASN A 151 6.45 26.28 -5.77
C ASN A 151 5.52 25.38 -6.59
N GLN A 152 6.08 24.36 -7.28
CA GLN A 152 5.29 23.34 -7.95
C GLN A 152 4.40 22.59 -6.96
N PHE A 153 4.96 22.19 -5.81
CA PHE A 153 4.24 21.43 -4.79
C PHE A 153 3.05 22.23 -4.27
N ARG A 154 3.29 23.49 -3.90
CA ARG A 154 2.24 24.41 -3.46
C ARG A 154 1.15 24.58 -4.53
N ILE A 155 1.52 24.77 -5.80
CA ILE A 155 0.56 24.95 -6.89
C ILE A 155 -0.28 23.67 -7.08
N TYR A 156 0.36 22.50 -7.11
CA TYR A 156 -0.36 21.24 -7.25
C TYR A 156 -1.30 20.98 -6.07
N THR A 157 -0.85 21.22 -4.84
CA THR A 157 -1.68 21.08 -3.63
C THR A 157 -2.87 22.03 -3.67
N LEU A 158 -2.67 23.31 -4.01
CA LEU A 158 -3.76 24.28 -4.10
C LEU A 158 -4.74 23.93 -5.21
N ARG A 159 -4.24 23.54 -6.39
CA ARG A 159 -5.08 23.10 -7.52
C ARG A 159 -5.97 21.93 -7.12
N ASP A 160 -5.38 20.91 -6.51
CA ASP A 160 -6.08 19.71 -6.08
C ASP A 160 -7.10 20.01 -4.97
N PHE A 161 -6.70 20.82 -3.99
CA PHE A 161 -7.57 21.28 -2.92
C PHE A 161 -8.80 22.04 -3.44
N TYR A 162 -8.59 23.05 -4.29
CA TYR A 162 -9.69 23.84 -4.85
C TYR A 162 -10.61 23.00 -5.75
N SER A 163 -10.05 22.07 -6.53
CA SER A 163 -10.84 21.16 -7.36
C SER A 163 -11.71 20.21 -6.53
N LYS A 164 -11.26 19.80 -5.34
CA LYS A 164 -12.01 18.91 -4.46
C LYS A 164 -13.08 19.66 -3.67
N ILE A 165 -12.73 20.81 -3.09
CA ILE A 165 -13.68 21.59 -2.27
C ILE A 165 -14.82 22.19 -3.11
N SER A 166 -14.59 22.44 -4.41
CA SER A 166 -15.65 22.86 -5.33
C SER A 166 -16.70 21.77 -5.58
N ASN A 167 -16.37 20.50 -5.33
CA ASN A 167 -17.31 19.40 -5.48
C ASN A 167 -17.97 19.10 -4.13
N THR A 168 -19.11 19.75 -3.88
CA THR A 168 -19.87 19.61 -2.62
C THR A 168 -20.30 18.18 -2.36
N GLN A 169 -20.75 17.44 -3.38
CA GLN A 169 -21.14 16.04 -3.26
C GLN A 169 -19.96 15.17 -2.79
N TYR A 170 -18.78 15.36 -3.39
CA TYR A 170 -17.58 14.63 -3.01
C TYR A 170 -17.17 14.91 -1.55
N ILE A 171 -17.21 16.16 -1.11
CA ILE A 171 -16.85 16.53 0.27
C ILE A 171 -17.85 15.94 1.27
N VAL A 172 -19.15 16.07 0.99
CA VAL A 172 -20.21 15.53 1.87
C VAL A 172 -20.10 14.02 2.00
N LEU A 173 -19.96 13.29 0.89
CA LEU A 173 -19.82 11.85 0.90
C LEU A 173 -18.57 11.42 1.69
N ASN A 174 -17.40 11.99 1.39
CA ASN A 174 -16.17 11.62 2.09
C ASN A 174 -16.19 11.95 3.59
N LEU A 175 -16.85 13.03 4.01
CA LEU A 175 -16.88 13.43 5.42
C LEU A 175 -17.99 12.75 6.23
N LEU A 176 -19.14 12.42 5.63
CA LEU A 176 -20.29 11.86 6.34
C LEU A 176 -20.32 10.33 6.33
N GLU A 177 -19.86 9.69 5.25
CA GLU A 177 -20.00 8.24 5.07
C GLU A 177 -19.25 7.45 6.14
N VAL A 178 -17.99 7.82 6.42
CA VAL A 178 -17.16 7.13 7.40
C VAL A 178 -17.72 7.27 8.84
N PRO A 179 -18.12 8.46 9.32
CA PRO A 179 -18.77 8.58 10.64
C PRO A 179 -20.13 7.91 10.71
N ALA A 180 -20.92 7.91 9.63
CA ALA A 180 -22.18 7.20 9.59
C ALA A 180 -21.98 5.68 9.70
N LEU A 181 -20.98 5.12 9.00
CA LEU A 181 -20.59 3.71 9.17
C LEU A 181 -20.08 3.43 10.58
N GLY A 182 -19.30 4.33 11.16
CA GLY A 182 -18.87 4.23 12.56
C GLY A 182 -20.05 4.20 13.53
N MET A 183 -21.06 5.04 13.31
CA MET A 183 -22.29 5.06 14.10
C MET A 183 -23.07 3.74 13.97
N ILE A 184 -23.29 3.28 12.73
CA ILE A 184 -24.02 2.03 12.46
C ILE A 184 -23.29 0.86 13.10
N LEU A 185 -21.98 0.73 12.87
CA LEU A 185 -21.15 -0.33 13.42
C LEU A 185 -21.21 -0.32 14.95
N ALA A 186 -20.93 0.83 15.57
CA ALA A 186 -20.90 0.95 17.01
C ALA A 186 -22.26 0.67 17.66
N TYR A 187 -23.36 1.12 17.04
CA TYR A 187 -24.71 0.83 17.51
C TYR A 187 -25.05 -0.66 17.43
N LEU A 188 -24.71 -1.32 16.32
CA LEU A 188 -24.99 -2.75 16.12
C LEU A 188 -24.22 -3.66 17.07
N ILE A 189 -22.98 -3.30 17.42
CA ILE A 189 -22.11 -4.13 18.25
C ILE A 189 -22.11 -3.75 19.72
N LYS A 190 -22.88 -2.72 20.12
CA LYS A 190 -23.06 -2.33 21.52
C LYS A 190 -23.87 -3.40 22.24
N TYR A 191 -23.16 -4.40 22.75
CA TYR A 191 -23.73 -5.55 23.43
C TYR A 191 -23.99 -5.23 24.91
N ILE A 192 -25.17 -5.63 25.40
CA ILE A 192 -25.56 -5.59 26.81
C ILE A 192 -25.75 -7.04 27.24
N ALA A 193 -24.98 -7.49 28.24
CA ALA A 193 -24.97 -8.89 28.65
C ALA A 193 -26.23 -9.28 29.42
N ASP A 194 -26.74 -8.39 30.28
CA ASP A 194 -27.99 -8.61 31.02
C ASP A 194 -29.20 -8.31 30.14
N PRO A 195 -30.02 -9.31 29.76
CA PRO A 195 -31.19 -9.10 28.91
C PRO A 195 -32.30 -8.28 29.58
N THR A 196 -32.21 -8.08 30.90
CA THR A 196 -33.23 -7.39 31.71
C THR A 196 -32.87 -5.95 32.05
N SER A 197 -31.64 -5.52 31.76
CA SER A 197 -31.10 -4.19 32.06
C SER A 197 -30.81 -3.42 30.78
N ASP A 198 -31.07 -2.11 30.79
CA ASP A 198 -30.66 -1.20 29.71
C ASP A 198 -29.27 -0.56 29.96
N ILE A 199 -28.57 -0.98 31.02
CA ILE A 199 -27.29 -0.41 31.42
C ILE A 199 -26.17 -1.08 30.62
N TYR A 200 -25.51 -0.29 29.79
CA TYR A 200 -24.33 -0.73 29.05
C TYR A 200 -23.08 -0.72 29.95
N ILE A 201 -22.41 -1.87 30.04
CA ILE A 201 -21.13 -2.04 30.75
C ILE A 201 -20.06 -2.38 29.71
N TYR A 202 -19.02 -1.54 29.60
CA TYR A 202 -17.96 -1.72 28.62
C TYR A 202 -17.17 -3.03 28.83
N ARG A 203 -16.96 -3.42 30.09
CA ARG A 203 -16.29 -4.67 30.47
C ARG A 203 -16.88 -5.93 29.84
N GLU A 204 -18.21 -5.98 29.75
CA GLU A 204 -18.96 -7.17 29.34
C GLU A 204 -19.24 -7.18 27.84
N ASN A 205 -18.83 -6.14 27.09
CA ASN A 205 -19.02 -6.10 25.66
C ASN A 205 -18.10 -7.10 24.94
N GLU A 206 -18.66 -8.19 24.43
CA GLU A 206 -17.90 -9.23 23.73
C GLU A 206 -17.35 -8.80 22.37
N ASN A 207 -17.91 -7.74 21.77
CA ASN A 207 -17.65 -7.38 20.38
C ASN A 207 -16.43 -6.46 20.16
N MET A 208 -15.68 -6.13 21.22
CA MET A 208 -14.53 -5.22 21.12
C MET A 208 -13.42 -5.67 20.14
N PRO A 209 -13.04 -6.96 20.07
CA PRO A 209 -12.06 -7.43 19.08
C PRO A 209 -12.57 -7.28 17.64
N PHE A 210 -13.87 -7.52 17.41
CA PHE A 210 -14.50 -7.34 16.10
C PHE A 210 -14.59 -5.86 15.72
N TYR A 211 -14.83 -4.98 16.69
CA TYR A 211 -14.78 -3.53 16.46
C TYR A 211 -13.44 -3.07 15.90
N ILE A 212 -12.33 -3.47 16.56
CA ILE A 212 -10.97 -3.11 16.12
C ILE A 212 -10.72 -3.66 14.71
N PHE A 213 -11.06 -4.93 14.48
CA PHE A 213 -10.91 -5.56 13.17
C PHE A 213 -11.69 -4.82 12.08
N MET A 214 -12.98 -4.58 12.29
CA MET A 214 -13.83 -3.89 11.31
C MET A 214 -13.39 -2.44 11.09
N GLY A 215 -12.93 -1.74 12.13
CA GLY A 215 -12.34 -0.41 12.02
C GLY A 215 -11.12 -0.38 11.09
N ILE A 216 -10.24 -1.38 11.20
CA ILE A 216 -9.08 -1.55 10.30
C ILE A 216 -9.55 -1.79 8.85
N ILE A 217 -10.59 -2.60 8.64
CA ILE A 217 -11.12 -2.89 7.30
C ILE A 217 -11.75 -1.63 6.68
N ILE A 218 -12.52 -0.86 7.45
CA ILE A 218 -13.09 0.42 7.01
C ILE A 218 -11.95 1.38 6.64
N ALA A 219 -10.94 1.54 7.50
CA ALA A 219 -9.80 2.42 7.24
C ALA A 219 -9.02 2.03 5.97
N LEU A 220 -8.80 0.73 5.74
CA LEU A 220 -8.18 0.19 4.52
C LEU A 220 -9.03 0.47 3.28
N PHE A 221 -10.33 0.17 3.35
CA PHE A 221 -11.24 0.30 2.22
C PHE A 221 -11.37 1.74 1.74
N PHE A 222 -11.59 2.67 2.66
CA PHE A 222 -11.72 4.09 2.33
C PHE A 222 -10.40 4.69 1.85
N GLY A 223 -9.26 4.31 2.44
CA GLY A 223 -7.96 4.74 1.93
C GLY A 223 -7.71 4.27 0.49
N LEU A 224 -8.11 3.05 0.15
CA LEU A 224 -7.99 2.52 -1.21
C LEU A 224 -8.92 3.24 -2.20
N ILE A 225 -10.20 3.39 -1.85
CA ILE A 225 -11.21 3.98 -2.76
C ILE A 225 -10.93 5.45 -3.04
N VAL A 226 -10.62 6.25 -2.01
CA VAL A 226 -10.42 7.70 -2.17
C VAL A 226 -9.19 8.00 -3.04
N SER A 227 -8.18 7.11 -3.05
CA SER A 227 -6.94 7.27 -3.80
C SER A 227 -6.92 6.57 -5.17
N ALA A 228 -7.75 5.54 -5.37
CA ALA A 228 -7.76 4.69 -6.56
C ALA A 228 -7.98 5.42 -7.89
N GLU A 229 -8.71 6.53 -7.90
CA GLU A 229 -9.01 7.28 -9.13
C GLU A 229 -8.11 8.49 -9.39
N GLU A 230 -7.26 8.87 -8.44
CA GLU A 230 -6.57 10.17 -8.47
C GLU A 230 -5.61 10.32 -9.66
N ILE A 231 -4.64 9.41 -9.79
CA ILE A 231 -3.64 9.48 -10.87
C ILE A 231 -4.28 9.10 -12.21
N PHE A 232 -5.24 8.17 -12.19
CA PHE A 232 -5.97 7.75 -13.38
C PHE A 232 -6.73 8.92 -14.02
N LYS A 233 -7.46 9.73 -13.24
CA LYS A 233 -8.18 10.92 -13.73
C LYS A 233 -7.24 11.95 -14.32
N ASP A 234 -6.10 12.16 -13.67
CA ASP A 234 -5.09 13.15 -14.10
C ASP A 234 -4.23 12.66 -15.28
N ALA A 235 -4.32 11.39 -15.68
CA ALA A 235 -3.43 10.79 -16.68
C ALA A 235 -3.39 11.54 -18.02
N LYS A 236 -4.54 12.02 -18.51
CA LYS A 236 -4.60 12.81 -19.76
C LYS A 236 -3.94 14.19 -19.60
N ILE A 237 -4.14 14.83 -18.44
CA ILE A 237 -3.54 16.13 -18.12
C ILE A 237 -2.03 15.98 -17.97
N LEU A 238 -1.56 14.97 -17.25
CA LEU A 238 -0.13 14.68 -17.08
C LEU A 238 0.56 14.36 -18.41
N LYS A 239 -0.12 13.64 -19.32
CA LYS A 239 0.39 13.39 -20.67
C LYS A 239 0.57 14.69 -21.44
N ARG A 240 -0.38 15.62 -21.32
CA ARG A 240 -0.26 16.97 -21.89
C ARG A 240 0.86 17.74 -21.22
N GLU A 241 0.92 17.83 -19.89
CA GLU A 241 1.96 18.59 -19.16
C GLU A 241 3.38 18.00 -19.30
N SER A 242 3.54 16.79 -19.86
CA SER A 242 4.85 16.14 -20.04
C SER A 242 5.85 16.98 -20.85
N PHE A 243 5.41 17.82 -21.79
CA PHE A 243 6.29 18.71 -22.55
C PHE A 243 6.94 19.80 -21.68
N LEU A 244 6.33 20.14 -20.54
CA LEU A 244 6.83 21.15 -19.60
C LEU A 244 7.94 20.59 -18.68
N LYS A 245 8.13 19.27 -18.63
CA LYS A 245 9.11 18.58 -17.76
C LYS A 245 8.99 18.98 -16.28
N LEU A 246 7.76 19.02 -15.78
CA LEU A 246 7.47 19.33 -14.38
C LEU A 246 7.91 18.21 -13.43
N SER A 247 8.08 18.53 -12.15
CA SER A 247 8.59 17.61 -11.14
C SER A 247 7.54 16.59 -10.71
N ARG A 248 7.80 15.31 -11.04
CA ARG A 248 6.98 14.18 -10.61
C ARG A 248 6.91 14.04 -9.09
N SER A 249 8.03 14.21 -8.38
CA SER A 249 8.05 14.14 -6.90
C SER A 249 7.13 15.17 -6.27
N SER A 250 7.11 16.38 -6.82
CA SER A 250 6.29 17.47 -6.32
C SER A 250 4.80 17.15 -6.48
N TYR A 251 4.41 16.64 -7.66
CA TYR A 251 3.05 16.18 -7.93
C TYR A 251 2.62 15.03 -7.01
N LEU A 252 3.45 14.00 -6.86
CA LEU A 252 3.12 12.85 -6.00
C LEU A 252 3.01 13.28 -4.53
N ALA A 253 3.96 14.08 -4.04
CA ALA A 253 3.92 14.59 -2.67
C ALA A 253 2.66 15.43 -2.41
N SER A 254 2.23 16.28 -3.36
CA SER A 254 1.00 17.07 -3.20
C SER A 254 -0.24 16.18 -3.09
N LYS A 255 -0.32 15.12 -3.90
CA LYS A 255 -1.44 14.17 -3.85
C LYS A 255 -1.47 13.40 -2.54
N VAL A 256 -0.31 12.90 -2.09
CA VAL A 256 -0.19 12.19 -0.81
C VAL A 256 -0.62 13.10 0.35
N LEU A 257 -0.20 14.36 0.37
CA LEU A 257 -0.59 15.29 1.43
C LEU A 257 -2.11 15.48 1.51
N ILE A 258 -2.78 15.70 0.38
CA ILE A 258 -4.24 15.89 0.34
C ILE A 258 -4.96 14.61 0.79
N LEU A 259 -4.56 13.45 0.27
CA LEU A 259 -5.16 12.17 0.63
C LEU A 259 -4.98 11.84 2.11
N PHE A 260 -3.77 12.04 2.65
CA PHE A 260 -3.51 11.83 4.08
C PHE A 260 -4.32 12.79 4.94
N SER A 261 -4.49 14.05 4.53
CA SER A 261 -5.31 15.01 5.26
C SER A 261 -6.78 14.59 5.31
N ILE A 262 -7.33 14.13 4.19
CA ILE A 262 -8.70 13.62 4.12
C ILE A 262 -8.86 12.39 5.01
N SER A 263 -7.97 11.40 4.88
CA SER A 263 -8.03 10.18 5.69
C SER A 263 -7.82 10.44 7.18
N ALA A 264 -6.96 11.39 7.56
CA ALA A 264 -6.76 11.77 8.96
C ALA A 264 -8.06 12.32 9.57
N ILE A 265 -8.78 13.17 8.83
CA ILE A 265 -10.08 13.71 9.24
C ILE A 265 -11.13 12.60 9.30
N GLN A 266 -11.21 11.74 8.28
CA GLN A 266 -12.16 10.62 8.24
C GLN A 266 -11.97 9.67 9.43
N MET A 267 -10.73 9.27 9.72
CA MET A 267 -10.43 8.36 10.83
C MET A 267 -10.66 9.05 12.18
N LEU A 268 -10.41 10.36 12.29
CA LEU A 268 -10.74 11.11 13.50
C LEU A 268 -12.23 11.09 13.77
N LEU A 269 -13.04 11.42 12.75
CA LEU A 269 -14.49 11.44 12.89
C LEU A 269 -15.06 10.04 13.15
N PHE A 270 -14.51 9.00 12.51
CA PHE A 270 -14.85 7.60 12.81
C PHE A 270 -14.66 7.29 14.30
N VAL A 271 -13.46 7.54 14.81
CA VAL A 271 -13.10 7.24 16.20
C VAL A 271 -13.93 8.06 17.18
N LEU A 272 -14.13 9.35 16.91
CA LEU A 272 -14.96 10.21 17.77
C LEU A 272 -16.40 9.70 17.89
N VAL A 273 -17.01 9.22 16.81
CA VAL A 273 -18.37 8.70 16.83
C VAL A 273 -18.42 7.30 17.44
N ALA A 274 -17.62 6.37 16.92
CA ALA A 274 -17.70 4.96 17.29
C ALA A 274 -17.22 4.70 18.73
N ASN A 275 -16.08 5.27 19.16
CA ASN A 275 -15.57 5.08 20.52
C ASN A 275 -16.52 5.68 21.56
N SER A 276 -17.17 6.80 21.24
CA SER A 276 -18.12 7.46 22.16
C SER A 276 -19.39 6.63 22.36
N ILE A 277 -19.89 5.96 21.31
CA ILE A 277 -21.06 5.07 21.42
C ILE A 277 -20.73 3.80 22.22
N LEU A 278 -19.51 3.26 22.03
CA LEU A 278 -19.00 2.07 22.72
C LEU A 278 -18.42 2.35 24.10
N GLY A 279 -18.40 3.60 24.56
CA GLY A 279 -17.90 3.96 25.89
C GLY A 279 -16.40 3.75 26.11
N ILE A 280 -15.59 3.73 25.05
CA ILE A 280 -14.13 3.54 25.16
C ILE A 280 -13.50 4.82 25.71
N LYS A 281 -12.85 4.75 26.87
CA LYS A 281 -12.21 5.91 27.52
C LYS A 281 -10.69 5.87 27.35
N ASN A 282 -10.07 7.05 27.19
CA ASN A 282 -8.62 7.27 27.15
C ASN A 282 -7.82 6.53 26.06
N LEU A 283 -8.46 6.10 24.97
CA LEU A 283 -7.80 5.46 23.82
C LEU A 283 -8.11 6.15 22.48
N TYR A 284 -8.64 7.38 22.50
CA TYR A 284 -9.04 8.09 21.28
C TYR A 284 -7.85 8.38 20.36
N PHE A 285 -6.71 8.79 20.93
CA PHE A 285 -5.53 9.15 20.14
C PHE A 285 -4.89 7.90 19.51
N GLU A 286 -4.76 6.84 20.29
CA GLU A 286 -4.19 5.54 19.93
C GLU A 286 -4.99 4.89 18.80
N TYR A 287 -6.32 4.88 18.91
CA TYR A 287 -7.20 4.43 17.82
C TYR A 287 -7.06 5.31 16.58
N TRP A 288 -7.07 6.64 16.76
CA TRP A 288 -6.97 7.56 15.63
C TRP A 288 -5.66 7.38 14.86
N ILE A 289 -4.51 7.41 15.53
CA ILE A 289 -3.19 7.32 14.89
C ILE A 289 -3.00 5.95 14.21
N ALA A 290 -3.52 4.89 14.82
CA ALA A 290 -3.44 3.54 14.29
C ALA A 290 -4.31 3.36 13.03
N LEU A 291 -5.58 3.80 13.08
CA LEU A 291 -6.49 3.76 11.94
C LEU A 291 -6.06 4.74 10.83
N PHE A 292 -5.51 5.90 11.18
CA PHE A 292 -4.91 6.81 10.21
C PHE A 292 -3.70 6.18 9.51
N SER A 293 -2.81 5.51 10.25
CA SER A 293 -1.60 4.89 9.67
C SER A 293 -1.94 3.80 8.65
N ILE A 294 -2.95 2.97 8.93
CA ILE A 294 -3.42 1.97 7.97
C ILE A 294 -4.14 2.60 6.77
N SER A 295 -4.89 3.68 6.98
CA SER A 295 -5.52 4.42 5.88
C SER A 295 -4.49 5.13 5.00
N ALA A 296 -3.41 5.64 5.59
CA ALA A 296 -2.27 6.22 4.87
C ALA A 296 -1.56 5.17 4.00
N PHE A 297 -1.32 3.96 4.54
CA PHE A 297 -0.83 2.83 3.75
C PHE A 297 -1.76 2.53 2.56
N ALA A 298 -3.07 2.43 2.82
CA ALA A 298 -4.08 2.18 1.81
C ALA A 298 -4.14 3.27 0.72
N ASN A 299 -3.97 4.55 1.09
CA ASN A 299 -3.89 5.66 0.14
C ASN A 299 -2.72 5.48 -0.85
N ILE A 300 -1.53 5.10 -0.37
CA ILE A 300 -0.39 4.87 -1.25
C ILE A 300 -0.65 3.65 -2.14
N LEU A 301 -1.23 2.59 -1.58
CA LEU A 301 -1.57 1.39 -2.34
C LEU A 301 -2.60 1.67 -3.43
N GLY A 302 -3.63 2.48 -3.15
CA GLY A 302 -4.62 2.89 -4.14
C GLY A 302 -4.02 3.81 -5.20
N LEU A 303 -3.08 4.69 -4.87
CA LEU A 303 -2.29 5.46 -5.85
C LEU A 303 -1.45 4.53 -6.77
N ILE A 304 -0.85 3.46 -6.23
CA ILE A 304 -0.12 2.46 -7.03
C ILE A 304 -1.06 1.81 -8.04
N LEU A 305 -2.26 1.41 -7.62
CA LEU A 305 -3.27 0.85 -8.52
C LEU A 305 -3.69 1.89 -9.58
N SER A 306 -3.95 3.13 -9.15
CA SER A 306 -4.34 4.25 -10.00
C SER A 306 -3.33 4.55 -11.11
N ALA A 307 -2.03 4.50 -10.80
CA ALA A 307 -0.95 4.75 -11.76
C ALA A 307 -0.68 3.58 -12.72
N SER A 308 -0.99 2.35 -12.29
CA SER A 308 -0.58 1.13 -12.98
C SER A 308 -1.58 0.63 -14.02
N PHE A 309 -2.88 0.90 -13.83
CA PHE A 309 -3.94 0.37 -14.68
C PHE A 309 -4.58 1.44 -15.58
N ASN A 310 -5.07 1.02 -16.75
CA ASN A 310 -5.67 1.89 -17.76
C ASN A 310 -7.22 1.88 -17.73
N SER A 311 -7.85 1.22 -16.76
CA SER A 311 -9.31 1.14 -16.62
C SER A 311 -9.71 1.24 -15.16
N ILE A 312 -10.69 2.12 -14.89
CA ILE A 312 -11.31 2.28 -13.56
C ILE A 312 -11.93 0.96 -13.08
N VAL A 313 -12.59 0.22 -13.99
CA VAL A 313 -13.23 -1.06 -13.66
C VAL A 313 -12.20 -2.08 -13.16
N THR A 314 -11.04 -2.14 -13.81
CA THR A 314 -9.94 -3.04 -13.38
C THR A 314 -9.40 -2.65 -12.01
N ILE A 315 -9.26 -1.35 -11.73
CA ILE A 315 -8.82 -0.86 -10.42
C ILE A 315 -9.80 -1.31 -9.34
N TYR A 316 -11.11 -1.14 -9.55
CA TYR A 316 -12.12 -1.55 -8.58
C TYR A 316 -12.21 -3.06 -8.34
N ILE A 317 -12.01 -3.89 -9.37
CA ILE A 317 -11.94 -5.36 -9.19
C ILE A 317 -10.75 -5.75 -8.30
N LEU A 318 -9.65 -5.00 -8.33
CA LEU A 318 -8.44 -5.33 -7.58
C LEU A 318 -8.49 -4.91 -6.11
N ILE A 319 -9.33 -3.94 -5.73
CA ILE A 319 -9.44 -3.48 -4.34
C ILE A 319 -9.78 -4.65 -3.40
N PRO A 320 -10.84 -5.45 -3.64
CA PRO A 320 -11.12 -6.62 -2.81
C PRO A 320 -10.00 -7.68 -2.82
N VAL A 321 -9.36 -7.90 -3.97
CA VAL A 321 -8.25 -8.89 -4.11
C VAL A 321 -7.07 -8.52 -3.22
N VAL A 322 -6.78 -7.22 -3.09
CA VAL A 322 -5.72 -6.70 -2.21
C VAL A 322 -6.15 -6.71 -0.74
N MET A 323 -7.45 -6.53 -0.45
CA MET A 323 -7.97 -6.55 0.92
C MET A 323 -8.04 -7.95 1.54
N ILE A 324 -8.38 -8.99 0.78
CA ILE A 324 -8.55 -10.35 1.30
C ILE A 324 -7.30 -10.85 2.07
N PRO A 325 -6.07 -10.74 1.55
CA PRO A 325 -4.87 -11.10 2.29
C PRO A 325 -4.71 -10.30 3.60
N GLN A 326 -5.03 -9.00 3.58
CA GLN A 326 -4.98 -8.15 4.78
C GLN A 326 -5.99 -8.60 5.84
N MET A 327 -7.17 -9.09 5.43
CA MET A 327 -8.19 -9.61 6.34
C MET A 327 -7.77 -10.96 6.95
N VAL A 328 -7.33 -11.89 6.11
CA VAL A 328 -7.01 -13.27 6.51
C VAL A 328 -5.74 -13.33 7.35
N LEU A 329 -4.72 -12.58 6.95
CA LEU A 329 -3.40 -12.59 7.61
C LEU A 329 -3.28 -11.49 8.69
N GLY A 330 -4.39 -10.83 9.04
CA GLY A 330 -4.47 -9.83 10.12
C GLY A 330 -4.40 -10.41 11.53
N GLY A 331 -4.62 -11.73 11.70
CA GLY A 331 -4.63 -12.41 13.00
C GLY A 331 -5.93 -12.29 13.79
N ALA A 332 -6.86 -11.45 13.33
CA ALA A 332 -8.17 -11.24 13.96
C ALA A 332 -9.21 -12.32 13.58
N MET A 333 -9.36 -12.58 12.27
CA MET A 333 -10.35 -13.53 11.75
C MET A 333 -9.89 -14.99 11.95
N PHE A 334 -8.59 -15.23 11.76
CA PHE A 334 -7.96 -16.53 11.94
C PHE A 334 -6.70 -16.36 12.78
N THR A 335 -6.59 -17.14 13.84
CA THR A 335 -5.36 -17.20 14.64
C THR A 335 -4.25 -17.89 13.84
N PHE A 336 -3.02 -17.40 13.94
CA PHE A 336 -1.92 -17.88 13.09
C PHE A 336 -1.59 -19.35 13.28
N ASP A 337 -1.79 -19.90 14.48
CA ASP A 337 -1.59 -21.31 14.80
C ASP A 337 -2.59 -22.24 14.09
N LYS A 338 -3.73 -21.71 13.62
CA LYS A 338 -4.77 -22.46 12.91
C LYS A 338 -4.67 -22.33 11.38
N LEU A 339 -3.73 -21.54 10.87
CA LEU A 339 -3.47 -21.46 9.42
C LEU A 339 -2.66 -22.69 8.95
N ASN A 340 -2.58 -22.87 7.63
CA ASN A 340 -1.88 -24.00 7.03
C ASN A 340 -0.41 -24.06 7.48
N LYS A 341 0.03 -25.23 7.97
CA LYS A 341 1.37 -25.51 8.50
C LYS A 341 2.53 -25.06 7.60
N ASN A 342 2.33 -25.03 6.28
CA ASN A 342 3.36 -24.56 5.35
C ASN A 342 3.68 -23.07 5.48
N PHE A 343 2.78 -22.30 6.10
CA PHE A 343 2.88 -20.85 6.25
C PHE A 343 2.92 -20.40 7.71
N THR A 344 2.95 -21.34 8.68
CA THR A 344 2.83 -21.01 10.10
C THR A 344 4.04 -21.46 10.91
N SER A 345 4.32 -20.69 11.94
CA SER A 345 5.21 -21.05 13.04
C SER A 345 4.40 -20.94 14.33
N VAL A 346 4.62 -21.85 15.26
CA VAL A 346 3.89 -21.86 16.54
C VAL A 346 4.41 -20.75 17.46
N ASP A 347 5.72 -20.48 17.38
CA ASP A 347 6.43 -19.54 18.25
C ASP A 347 6.36 -18.07 17.79
N VAL A 348 6.38 -17.82 16.48
CA VAL A 348 6.45 -16.44 15.95
C VAL A 348 5.40 -16.18 14.88
N VAL A 349 5.09 -14.91 14.67
CA VAL A 349 4.19 -14.47 13.58
C VAL A 349 4.72 -14.95 12.22
N PRO A 350 3.85 -15.49 11.33
CA PRO A 350 4.20 -15.86 9.98
C PRO A 350 4.91 -14.76 9.20
N THR A 351 5.97 -15.10 8.48
CA THR A 351 6.76 -14.12 7.69
C THR A 351 5.92 -13.36 6.66
N ILE A 352 4.90 -13.99 6.07
CA ILE A 352 3.99 -13.33 5.11
C ILE A 352 3.11 -12.30 5.82
N ALA A 353 2.69 -12.57 7.06
CA ALA A 353 1.92 -11.63 7.88
C ALA A 353 2.78 -10.44 8.38
N GLU A 354 4.11 -10.50 8.24
CA GLU A 354 5.01 -9.36 8.45
C GLU A 354 4.78 -8.22 7.44
N PHE A 355 4.33 -8.56 6.23
CA PHE A 355 4.01 -7.59 5.18
C PHE A 355 2.57 -7.10 5.20
N MET A 356 1.80 -7.43 6.25
CA MET A 356 0.38 -7.07 6.37
C MET A 356 0.22 -5.97 7.42
N PRO A 357 0.09 -4.68 7.02
CA PRO A 357 -0.18 -3.58 7.94
C PRO A 357 -1.39 -3.78 8.85
N SER A 358 -2.43 -4.48 8.38
CA SER A 358 -3.61 -4.79 9.20
C SER A 358 -3.26 -5.56 10.47
N ARG A 359 -2.32 -6.51 10.37
CA ARG A 359 -1.86 -7.33 11.48
C ARG A 359 -1.15 -6.51 12.54
N TRP A 360 -0.23 -5.64 12.12
CA TRP A 360 0.50 -4.74 13.01
C TRP A 360 -0.46 -3.85 13.82
N ILE A 361 -1.44 -3.24 13.16
CA ILE A 361 -2.40 -2.36 13.83
C ILE A 361 -3.34 -3.14 14.76
N TYR A 362 -3.83 -4.30 14.32
CA TYR A 362 -4.71 -5.13 15.14
C TYR A 362 -4.03 -5.59 16.44
N GLU A 363 -2.82 -6.13 16.33
CA GLU A 363 -2.00 -6.51 17.48
C GLU A 363 -1.73 -5.33 18.40
N GLY A 364 -1.31 -4.19 17.83
CA GLY A 364 -0.97 -2.99 18.58
C GLY A 364 -2.14 -2.46 19.40
N LEU A 365 -3.32 -2.34 18.79
CA LEU A 365 -4.52 -1.83 19.47
C LEU A 365 -5.04 -2.77 20.54
N ILE A 366 -5.04 -4.09 20.29
CA ILE A 366 -5.48 -5.07 21.28
C ILE A 366 -4.54 -5.10 22.49
N VAL A 367 -3.22 -5.09 22.25
CA VAL A 367 -2.23 -5.05 23.33
C VAL A 367 -2.35 -3.74 24.12
N GLU A 368 -2.49 -2.60 23.45
CA GLU A 368 -2.64 -1.30 24.12
C GLU A 368 -3.91 -1.26 24.98
N MET A 369 -5.03 -1.72 24.43
CA MET A 369 -6.32 -1.77 25.13
C MET A 369 -6.26 -2.65 26.38
N TYR A 370 -5.47 -3.72 26.37
CA TYR A 370 -5.32 -4.60 27.53
C TYR A 370 -4.27 -4.11 28.53
N LYS A 371 -3.06 -3.78 28.08
CA LYS A 371 -1.91 -3.52 28.95
C LYS A 371 -1.95 -2.12 29.56
N ASN A 372 -2.23 -1.11 28.74
CA ASN A 372 -2.01 0.30 29.08
C ASN A 372 -3.29 1.04 29.51
N ASN A 373 -4.40 0.32 29.69
CA ASN A 373 -5.63 0.90 30.24
C ASN A 373 -5.47 1.26 31.73
N ASN A 374 -6.32 2.17 32.22
CA ASN A 374 -6.24 2.69 33.59
C ASN A 374 -6.45 1.63 34.69
N TYR A 375 -7.01 0.47 34.37
CA TYR A 375 -7.18 -0.64 35.29
C TYR A 375 -5.93 -1.52 35.32
N ASN A 376 -5.58 -2.20 34.23
CA ASN A 376 -4.47 -3.15 34.15
C ASN A 376 -3.10 -2.50 34.38
N LYS A 377 -2.89 -1.26 33.94
CA LYS A 377 -1.58 -0.60 34.06
C LYS A 377 -1.05 -0.57 35.50
N ALA A 378 -1.93 -0.57 36.49
CA ALA A 378 -1.53 -0.51 37.90
C ALA A 378 -0.94 -1.82 38.44
N PHE A 379 -1.21 -2.96 37.81
CA PHE A 379 -0.80 -4.28 38.31
C PHE A 379 -0.36 -5.26 37.20
N PHE A 380 -0.23 -4.81 35.95
CA PHE A 380 0.21 -5.62 34.83
C PHE A 380 1.54 -6.33 35.11
N ASP A 381 2.52 -5.63 35.68
CA ASP A 381 3.83 -6.21 36.00
C ASP A 381 3.73 -7.31 37.07
N ILE A 382 2.77 -7.17 37.99
CA ILE A 382 2.51 -8.17 39.04
C ILE A 382 1.87 -9.42 38.43
N GLU A 383 0.86 -9.25 37.57
CA GLU A 383 0.21 -10.36 36.86
C GLU A 383 1.16 -11.03 35.87
N GLN A 384 2.06 -10.28 35.25
CA GLN A 384 3.09 -10.82 34.38
C GLN A 384 4.03 -11.75 35.16
N ALA A 385 4.50 -11.31 36.33
CA ALA A 385 5.37 -12.13 37.18
C ALA A 385 4.64 -13.37 37.73
N GLU A 386 3.37 -13.21 38.14
CA GLU A 386 2.51 -14.31 38.59
C GLU A 386 2.32 -15.35 37.48
N SER A 387 1.88 -14.92 36.29
CA SER A 387 1.61 -15.78 35.14
C SER A 387 2.88 -16.49 34.65
N SER A 388 4.01 -15.77 34.57
CA SER A 388 5.29 -16.37 34.19
C SER A 388 5.71 -17.47 35.15
N ALA A 389 5.63 -17.22 36.45
CA ALA A 389 5.96 -18.21 37.48
C ALA A 389 4.97 -19.40 37.47
N ASP A 390 3.68 -19.12 37.27
CA ASP A 390 2.64 -20.14 37.21
C ASP A 390 2.81 -21.08 36.03
N PHE A 391 3.05 -20.53 34.84
CA PHE A 391 3.37 -21.33 33.66
C PHE A 391 4.58 -22.23 33.90
N LYS A 392 5.62 -21.69 34.55
CA LYS A 392 6.84 -22.43 34.84
C LYS A 392 6.60 -23.61 35.78
N GLN A 393 5.87 -23.40 36.87
CA GLN A 393 5.62 -24.44 37.87
C GLN A 393 4.57 -25.48 37.42
N VAL A 394 3.53 -25.07 36.70
CA VAL A 394 2.37 -25.95 36.39
C VAL A 394 2.55 -26.70 35.07
N HIS A 395 3.19 -26.08 34.08
CA HIS A 395 3.26 -26.63 32.72
C HIS A 395 4.68 -26.95 32.29
N TYR A 396 5.60 -26.00 32.42
CA TYR A 396 6.93 -26.13 31.82
C TYR A 396 7.85 -27.11 32.56
N LEU A 397 8.03 -26.93 33.87
CA LEU A 397 8.92 -27.79 34.66
C LEU A 397 8.41 -29.25 34.79
N PRO A 398 7.10 -29.50 34.99
CA PRO A 398 6.58 -30.87 34.97
C PRO A 398 6.79 -31.58 33.63
N GLU A 399 6.61 -30.88 32.50
CA GLU A 399 6.87 -31.44 31.17
C GLU A 399 8.35 -31.81 31.01
N LEU A 400 9.28 -30.95 31.45
CA LEU A 400 10.71 -31.28 31.42
C LEU A 400 11.05 -32.48 32.30
N GLN A 401 10.39 -32.61 33.46
CA GLN A 401 10.57 -33.73 34.37
C GLN A 401 10.05 -35.04 33.76
N GLU A 402 8.91 -34.98 33.05
CA GLU A 402 8.33 -36.12 32.31
C GLU A 402 9.26 -36.56 31.17
N ILE A 403 9.71 -35.62 30.32
CA ILE A 403 10.66 -35.92 29.24
C ILE A 403 11.96 -36.52 29.80
N LEU A 404 12.45 -36.00 30.93
CA LEU A 404 13.65 -36.53 31.60
C LEU A 404 13.43 -37.97 32.11
N HIS A 405 12.25 -38.25 32.67
CA HIS A 405 11.87 -39.58 33.13
C HIS A 405 11.74 -40.57 31.97
N ASP A 406 11.16 -40.14 30.85
CA ASP A 406 11.03 -40.95 29.63
C ASP A 406 12.39 -41.28 29.04
N CYS A 407 13.30 -40.31 28.98
CA CYS A 407 14.69 -40.54 28.56
C CYS A 407 15.38 -41.59 29.43
N TYR A 408 15.16 -41.55 30.75
CA TYR A 408 15.78 -42.50 31.67
C TYR A 408 15.18 -43.90 31.53
N THR A 409 13.87 -44.00 31.42
CA THR A 409 13.17 -45.27 31.19
C THR A 409 13.59 -45.90 29.86
N TYR A 410 13.82 -45.07 28.84
CA TYR A 410 14.36 -45.52 27.55
C TYR A 410 15.80 -46.01 27.68
N ALA A 411 16.66 -45.30 28.41
CA ALA A 411 18.07 -45.64 28.61
C ALA A 411 18.31 -46.91 29.44
N LEU A 412 17.36 -47.27 30.31
CA LEU A 412 17.43 -48.48 31.15
C LEU A 412 17.25 -49.79 30.38
N LYS A 413 16.62 -49.77 29.20
CA LYS A 413 16.37 -50.97 28.40
C LYS A 413 17.61 -51.29 27.54
N PRO A 414 18.32 -52.42 27.76
CA PRO A 414 19.55 -52.73 27.03
C PRO A 414 19.37 -52.93 25.52
N GLU A 415 18.14 -53.23 25.09
CA GLU A 415 17.77 -53.51 23.70
C GLU A 415 17.52 -52.23 22.87
N ASN A 416 17.44 -51.07 23.52
CA ASN A 416 17.10 -49.82 22.87
C ASN A 416 18.31 -49.20 22.15
N ASP A 417 18.08 -48.68 20.94
CA ASP A 417 19.09 -48.00 20.15
C ASP A 417 19.33 -46.59 20.70
N LYS A 418 20.53 -46.33 21.23
CA LYS A 418 20.93 -45.00 21.71
C LYS A 418 21.01 -43.95 20.60
N THR A 419 20.91 -44.35 19.33
CA THR A 419 20.82 -43.46 18.17
C THR A 419 19.39 -43.17 17.74
N ASP A 420 18.39 -43.66 18.48
CA ASP A 420 17.00 -43.36 18.23
C ASP A 420 16.74 -41.84 18.21
N LYS A 421 16.08 -41.39 17.14
CA LYS A 421 15.91 -39.96 16.89
C LYS A 421 15.09 -39.28 17.97
N GLU A 422 14.07 -39.95 18.52
CA GLU A 422 13.20 -39.35 19.53
C GLU A 422 13.93 -39.20 20.85
N TYR A 423 14.67 -40.23 21.27
CA TYR A 423 15.52 -40.19 22.46
C TYR A 423 16.61 -39.09 22.38
N VAL A 424 17.34 -39.02 21.26
CA VAL A 424 18.36 -37.99 21.04
C VAL A 424 17.75 -36.58 21.07
N ASN A 425 16.62 -36.39 20.39
CA ASN A 425 15.93 -35.09 20.36
C ASN A 425 15.38 -34.69 21.73
N ASN A 426 14.96 -35.63 22.58
CA ASN A 426 14.47 -35.35 23.93
C ASN A 426 15.60 -34.86 24.84
N LEU A 427 16.77 -35.52 24.80
CA LEU A 427 17.95 -35.07 25.55
C LEU A 427 18.46 -33.71 25.05
N GLU A 428 18.45 -33.49 23.74
CA GLU A 428 18.82 -32.20 23.16
C GLU A 428 17.84 -31.09 23.57
N LEU A 429 16.54 -31.39 23.60
CA LEU A 429 15.50 -30.48 24.09
C LEU A 429 15.76 -30.09 25.54
N ILE A 430 15.98 -31.05 26.44
CA ILE A 430 16.28 -30.75 27.86
C ILE A 430 17.52 -29.86 27.96
N ARG A 431 18.58 -30.15 27.20
CA ARG A 431 19.79 -29.31 27.18
C ARG A 431 19.52 -27.89 26.73
N ASN A 432 18.74 -27.71 25.67
CA ASN A 432 18.38 -26.40 25.13
C ASN A 432 17.56 -25.61 26.16
N GLU A 433 16.54 -26.24 26.74
CA GLU A 433 15.67 -25.63 27.73
C GLU A 433 16.42 -25.31 29.04
N PHE A 434 17.31 -26.19 29.52
CA PHE A 434 18.18 -25.89 30.66
C PHE A 434 19.11 -24.71 30.37
N THR A 435 19.67 -24.64 29.16
CA THR A 435 20.51 -23.51 28.73
C THR A 435 19.71 -22.19 28.70
N LYS A 436 18.44 -22.23 28.28
CA LYS A 436 17.53 -21.07 28.34
C LYS A 436 17.26 -20.66 29.79
N GLU A 437 16.94 -21.60 30.67
CA GLU A 437 16.70 -21.34 32.10
C GLU A 437 17.94 -20.77 32.81
N MET A 438 19.15 -21.26 32.51
CA MET A 438 20.39 -20.70 33.05
C MET A 438 20.63 -19.24 32.64
N ARG A 439 20.06 -18.79 31.50
CA ARG A 439 20.09 -17.39 31.08
C ARG A 439 19.00 -16.56 31.77
N ARG A 440 17.83 -17.15 32.01
CA ARG A 440 16.68 -16.51 32.69
C ARG A 440 16.95 -16.32 34.18
N VAL A 441 17.55 -17.31 34.83
CA VAL A 441 17.85 -17.35 36.27
C VAL A 441 19.35 -17.62 36.48
N PRO A 442 20.22 -16.60 36.38
CA PRO A 442 21.68 -16.77 36.47
C PRO A 442 22.18 -17.34 37.80
N ASP A 443 21.37 -17.23 38.86
CA ASP A 443 21.67 -17.69 40.21
C ASP A 443 21.59 -19.22 40.35
N ILE A 444 20.85 -19.91 39.46
CA ILE A 444 20.67 -21.36 39.48
C ILE A 444 21.33 -21.92 38.22
N LYS A 445 22.48 -22.57 38.38
CA LYS A 445 23.28 -23.09 37.27
C LYS A 445 23.31 -24.60 37.26
N PHE A 446 23.25 -25.17 36.05
CA PHE A 446 23.48 -26.59 35.82
C PHE A 446 24.86 -26.82 35.19
N GLU A 447 25.81 -27.33 35.98
CA GLU A 447 27.20 -27.53 35.53
C GLU A 447 27.39 -28.81 34.69
N HIS A 448 26.43 -29.74 34.73
CA HIS A 448 26.54 -31.08 34.16
C HIS A 448 25.86 -31.22 32.77
N LEU A 449 25.80 -30.15 31.97
CA LEU A 449 25.15 -30.16 30.64
C LEU A 449 25.70 -31.22 29.67
N ALA A 450 27.00 -31.57 29.79
CA ALA A 450 27.64 -32.58 28.96
C ALA A 450 27.22 -34.02 29.30
N GLU A 451 26.68 -34.25 30.50
CA GLU A 451 26.17 -35.56 30.95
C GLU A 451 24.79 -35.86 30.34
N LEU A 452 24.07 -34.83 29.85
CA LEU A 452 22.79 -34.96 29.15
C LEU A 452 22.99 -35.33 27.67
N SER A 453 23.86 -36.29 27.38
CA SER A 453 24.10 -36.83 26.03
C SER A 453 23.70 -38.30 25.95
N PRO A 454 23.33 -38.83 24.77
CA PRO A 454 22.94 -40.24 24.62
C PRO A 454 24.00 -41.23 25.13
N GLU A 455 25.27 -40.84 25.09
CA GLU A 455 26.40 -41.65 25.53
C GLU A 455 26.58 -41.67 27.05
N ASN A 456 26.35 -40.53 27.70
CA ASN A 456 26.70 -40.29 29.11
C ASN A 456 25.50 -40.20 30.06
N PHE A 457 24.28 -40.30 29.55
CA PHE A 457 23.07 -40.18 30.36
C PHE A 457 22.82 -41.45 31.20
N ASP A 458 23.09 -41.36 32.50
CA ASP A 458 22.90 -42.42 33.48
C ASP A 458 21.99 -42.00 34.64
N ALA A 459 21.85 -42.88 35.65
CA ALA A 459 21.02 -42.59 36.83
C ALA A 459 21.49 -41.35 37.59
N GLN A 460 22.81 -41.12 37.67
CA GLN A 460 23.39 -39.99 38.38
C GLN A 460 23.15 -38.68 37.62
N ALA A 461 23.29 -38.68 36.30
CA ALA A 461 22.96 -37.55 35.43
C ALA A 461 21.48 -37.17 35.54
N ARG A 462 20.57 -38.17 35.58
CA ARG A 462 19.14 -37.96 35.80
C ARG A 462 18.84 -37.36 37.16
N ASP A 463 19.45 -37.87 38.23
CA ASP A 463 19.24 -37.35 39.58
C ASP A 463 19.70 -35.89 39.70
N LYS A 464 20.87 -35.56 39.15
CA LYS A 464 21.36 -34.16 39.09
C LYS A 464 20.43 -33.25 38.30
N ALA A 465 19.94 -33.70 37.14
CA ALA A 465 19.01 -32.92 36.32
C ALA A 465 17.66 -32.70 37.01
N SER A 466 17.14 -33.73 37.69
CA SER A 466 15.93 -33.62 38.50
C SER A 466 16.12 -32.67 39.70
N GLU A 467 17.28 -32.67 40.34
CA GLU A 467 17.58 -31.74 41.42
C GLU A 467 17.62 -30.29 40.92
N TYR A 468 18.21 -30.04 39.75
CA TYR A 468 18.17 -28.73 39.11
C TYR A 468 16.74 -28.27 38.79
N ILE A 469 15.89 -29.16 38.27
CA ILE A 469 14.45 -28.87 38.04
C ILE A 469 13.75 -28.52 39.36
N ASN A 470 14.04 -29.23 40.45
CA ASN A 470 13.47 -28.93 41.77
C ASN A 470 13.92 -27.56 42.32
N GLN A 471 15.20 -27.18 42.11
CA GLN A 471 15.69 -25.85 42.49
C GLN A 471 14.97 -24.73 41.71
N LEU A 472 14.76 -24.93 40.40
CA LEU A 472 13.96 -24.01 39.59
C LEU A 472 12.51 -23.96 40.08
N TYR A 473 11.93 -25.11 40.44
CA TYR A 473 10.57 -25.17 40.97
C TYR A 473 10.42 -24.32 42.24
N ASP A 474 11.36 -24.45 43.19
CA ASP A 474 11.36 -23.63 44.41
C ASP A 474 11.55 -22.12 44.13
N HIS A 475 12.36 -21.78 43.12
CA HIS A 475 12.54 -20.39 42.70
C HIS A 475 11.25 -19.78 42.16
N TYR A 476 10.64 -20.44 41.17
CA TYR A 476 9.40 -19.95 40.56
C TYR A 476 8.22 -19.98 41.54
N ARG A 477 8.17 -20.97 42.43
CA ARG A 477 7.17 -21.02 43.51
C ARG A 477 7.29 -19.82 44.46
N LYS A 478 8.51 -19.42 44.83
CA LYS A 478 8.73 -18.20 45.64
C LYS A 478 8.30 -16.94 44.88
N MET A 479 8.65 -16.83 43.60
CA MET A 479 8.21 -15.72 42.75
C MET A 479 6.68 -15.64 42.67
N PHE A 480 6.00 -16.77 42.45
CA PHE A 480 4.55 -16.86 42.42
C PHE A 480 3.92 -16.38 43.72
N TYR A 481 4.39 -16.87 44.88
CA TYR A 481 3.87 -16.43 46.17
C TYR A 481 4.11 -14.94 46.45
N GLN A 482 5.26 -14.40 46.03
CA GLN A 482 5.54 -12.97 46.16
C GLN A 482 4.59 -12.14 45.29
N ALA A 483 4.44 -12.49 44.02
CA ALA A 483 3.55 -11.81 43.08
C ALA A 483 2.09 -11.89 43.55
N ASN A 484 1.61 -13.07 43.90
CA ASN A 484 0.25 -13.29 44.41
C ASN A 484 -0.01 -12.51 45.71
N SER A 485 0.93 -12.54 46.67
CA SER A 485 0.80 -11.76 47.91
C SER A 485 0.79 -10.24 47.68
N LEU A 486 1.54 -9.74 46.69
CA LEU A 486 1.51 -8.33 46.30
C LEU A 486 0.17 -7.98 45.64
N LYS A 487 -0.33 -8.86 44.77
CA LYS A 487 -1.63 -8.76 44.12
C LYS A 487 -2.76 -8.68 45.14
N ASP A 488 -2.85 -9.66 46.05
CA ASP A 488 -3.86 -9.70 47.11
C ASP A 488 -3.82 -8.45 47.99
N ARG A 489 -2.62 -7.99 48.37
CA ARG A 489 -2.47 -6.74 49.14
C ARG A 489 -3.00 -5.54 48.36
N PHE A 490 -2.68 -5.44 47.08
CA PHE A 490 -3.16 -4.35 46.22
C PHE A 490 -4.69 -4.35 46.10
N PHE A 491 -5.29 -5.50 45.79
CA PHE A 491 -6.75 -5.63 45.69
C PHE A 491 -7.44 -5.34 47.03
N ASN A 492 -6.95 -5.90 48.13
CA ASN A 492 -7.53 -5.66 49.46
C ASN A 492 -7.45 -4.18 49.85
N LEU A 493 -6.32 -3.51 49.59
CA LEU A 493 -6.18 -2.07 49.83
C LEU A 493 -7.20 -1.28 49.01
N LYS A 494 -7.29 -1.52 47.70
CA LYS A 494 -8.20 -0.77 46.81
C LYS A 494 -9.67 -1.02 47.11
N LEU A 495 -10.05 -2.27 47.43
CA LEU A 495 -11.40 -2.63 47.84
C LEU A 495 -11.75 -2.01 49.21
N SER A 496 -10.79 -1.92 50.13
CA SER A 496 -11.00 -1.30 51.45
C SER A 496 -11.10 0.23 51.41
N GLU A 497 -10.42 0.88 50.46
CA GLU A 497 -10.48 2.34 50.25
C GLU A 497 -11.85 2.74 49.67
N ASP A 498 -12.22 2.17 48.52
CA ASP A 498 -13.51 2.41 47.86
C ASP A 498 -13.79 1.31 46.81
N ALA A 499 -14.49 0.26 47.24
CA ALA A 499 -14.88 -0.84 46.36
C ALA A 499 -15.77 -0.38 45.18
N ALA A 500 -16.60 0.63 45.37
CA ALA A 500 -17.51 1.12 44.32
C ALA A 500 -16.76 1.90 43.25
N LEU A 501 -15.71 2.65 43.62
CA LEU A 501 -14.82 3.31 42.66
C LEU A 501 -13.96 2.28 41.91
N PHE A 502 -13.40 1.29 42.61
CA PHE A 502 -12.59 0.26 41.98
C PHE A 502 -13.35 -0.54 40.92
N ASN A 503 -14.58 -0.99 41.26
CA ASN A 503 -15.44 -1.69 40.30
C ASN A 503 -15.83 -0.80 39.11
N ARG A 504 -16.11 0.49 39.33
CA ARG A 504 -16.37 1.43 38.23
C ARG A 504 -15.17 1.60 37.29
N ILE A 505 -13.96 1.70 37.83
CA ILE A 505 -12.73 1.75 37.00
C ILE A 505 -12.59 0.46 36.19
N LYS A 506 -12.86 -0.70 36.80
CA LYS A 506 -12.85 -1.97 36.09
C LYS A 506 -13.89 -1.99 34.96
N ASP A 507 -15.13 -1.61 35.25
CA ASP A 507 -16.22 -1.59 34.28
C ASP A 507 -15.97 -0.64 33.09
N ASP A 508 -15.27 0.47 33.35
CA ASP A 508 -14.98 1.53 32.36
C ASP A 508 -13.74 1.27 31.48
N TYR A 509 -12.75 0.50 31.95
CA TYR A 509 -11.44 0.40 31.31
C TYR A 509 -10.98 -1.03 30.98
N TYR A 510 -11.50 -2.04 31.67
CA TYR A 510 -11.20 -3.44 31.38
C TYR A 510 -12.23 -4.01 30.42
N ASN A 511 -11.85 -4.98 29.57
CA ASN A 511 -12.77 -5.72 28.72
C ASN A 511 -12.44 -7.22 28.73
N GLU A 512 -13.44 -8.05 29.03
CA GLU A 512 -13.25 -9.49 29.22
C GLU A 512 -12.95 -10.23 27.92
N SER A 513 -13.60 -9.86 26.82
CA SER A 513 -13.36 -10.46 25.50
C SER A 513 -11.93 -10.19 25.01
N VAL A 514 -11.44 -8.96 25.13
CA VAL A 514 -10.04 -8.64 24.81
C VAL A 514 -9.06 -9.41 25.69
N SER A 515 -9.31 -9.46 27.01
CA SER A 515 -8.52 -10.27 27.95
C SER A 515 -8.44 -11.74 27.54
N SER A 516 -9.59 -12.34 27.20
CA SER A 516 -9.68 -13.75 26.82
C SER A 516 -8.84 -14.10 25.57
N ILE A 517 -8.76 -13.16 24.61
CA ILE A 517 -7.99 -13.31 23.37
C ILE A 517 -6.50 -13.21 23.64
N VAL A 518 -6.06 -12.17 24.35
CA VAL A 518 -4.62 -11.94 24.61
C VAL A 518 -4.03 -12.92 25.62
N ARG A 519 -4.87 -13.47 26.52
CA ARG A 519 -4.48 -14.55 27.44
C ARG A 519 -4.66 -15.94 26.85
N ARG A 520 -5.39 -16.05 25.73
CA ARG A 520 -5.72 -17.31 25.07
C ARG A 520 -6.38 -18.32 26.03
N GLU A 521 -7.38 -17.86 26.76
CA GLU A 521 -8.04 -18.60 27.84
C GLU A 521 -8.55 -19.98 27.37
N PHE A 522 -9.24 -19.99 26.22
CA PHE A 522 -9.81 -21.19 25.58
C PHE A 522 -8.82 -21.99 24.72
N GLY A 523 -7.51 -21.72 24.81
CA GLY A 523 -6.48 -22.48 24.10
C GLY A 523 -6.35 -23.91 24.65
N LYS A 524 -6.49 -24.92 23.76
CA LYS A 524 -6.37 -26.35 24.12
C LYS A 524 -5.00 -26.72 24.69
N ASN A 525 -3.93 -26.23 24.06
CA ASN A 525 -2.56 -26.53 24.45
C ASN A 525 -1.95 -25.28 25.08
N LYS A 526 -1.37 -25.43 26.28
CA LYS A 526 -0.66 -24.35 26.99
C LYS A 526 0.83 -24.32 26.64
N ILE A 527 1.38 -25.46 26.23
CA ILE A 527 2.75 -25.65 25.77
C ILE A 527 2.72 -26.57 24.55
N VAL A 528 3.60 -26.33 23.58
CA VAL A 528 3.75 -27.19 22.38
C VAL A 528 5.22 -27.37 22.08
N ARG A 529 5.60 -28.61 21.75
CA ARG A 529 6.94 -28.92 21.26
C ARG A 529 7.09 -28.55 19.79
N GLN A 530 8.11 -27.76 19.48
CA GLN A 530 8.51 -27.43 18.10
C GLN A 530 9.98 -27.80 17.89
N GLY A 531 10.22 -28.97 17.29
CA GLY A 531 11.59 -29.51 17.16
C GLY A 531 12.19 -29.86 18.53
N ASN A 532 13.31 -29.23 18.86
CA ASN A 532 14.07 -29.44 20.10
C ASN A 532 13.82 -28.33 21.13
N GLU A 533 12.65 -27.68 21.06
CA GLU A 533 12.29 -26.58 21.95
C GLU A 533 10.83 -26.67 22.40
N LEU A 534 10.56 -26.12 23.59
CA LEU A 534 9.22 -25.96 24.14
C LEU A 534 8.73 -24.53 23.93
N VAL A 535 7.60 -24.39 23.25
CA VAL A 535 6.97 -23.10 22.94
C VAL A 535 5.81 -22.86 23.89
N GLN A 536 5.87 -21.74 24.62
CA GLN A 536 4.79 -21.27 25.47
C GLN A 536 3.64 -20.71 24.62
N LEU A 537 2.44 -21.24 24.83
CA LEU A 537 1.19 -20.70 24.25
C LEU A 537 0.25 -20.13 25.31
N PHE A 538 0.59 -20.34 26.58
CA PHE A 538 -0.12 -19.82 27.74
C PHE A 538 0.11 -18.32 27.90
N GLU A 539 -0.99 -17.56 27.94
CA GLU A 539 -1.02 -16.13 28.23
C GLU A 539 0.08 -15.30 27.53
N PRO A 540 0.08 -15.26 26.18
CA PRO A 540 1.16 -14.64 25.41
C PRO A 540 1.40 -13.17 25.75
N ILE A 541 0.37 -12.45 26.22
CA ILE A 541 0.49 -11.07 26.68
C ILE A 541 1.46 -10.89 27.85
N TYR A 542 1.68 -11.92 28.67
CA TYR A 542 2.62 -11.88 29.79
C TYR A 542 4.00 -12.43 29.43
N GLN A 543 4.15 -13.08 28.27
CA GLN A 543 5.44 -13.58 27.81
C GLN A 543 6.30 -12.44 27.26
N LEU A 544 7.49 -12.24 27.83
CA LEU A 544 8.49 -11.32 27.27
C LEU A 544 9.19 -11.97 26.06
N PRO A 545 9.48 -11.20 25.01
CA PRO A 545 10.21 -11.72 23.85
C PRO A 545 11.67 -12.02 24.20
N GLU A 546 12.17 -13.15 23.71
CA GLU A 546 13.57 -13.57 23.89
C GLU A 546 14.34 -13.46 22.57
N PRO A 547 14.99 -12.32 22.30
CA PRO A 547 15.64 -12.10 21.03
C PRO A 547 16.94 -12.92 20.90
N GLU A 548 17.00 -13.83 19.93
CA GLU A 548 18.24 -14.55 19.60
C GLU A 548 19.37 -13.63 19.13
N LYS A 549 19.01 -12.51 18.50
CA LYS A 549 19.94 -11.55 17.88
C LYS A 549 19.54 -10.13 18.20
N TRP A 550 20.53 -9.23 18.27
CA TRP A 550 20.33 -7.82 18.61
C TRP A 550 19.37 -7.08 17.64
N TYR A 551 19.26 -7.54 16.39
CA TYR A 551 18.38 -6.98 15.36
C TYR A 551 17.06 -7.75 15.17
N SER A 552 16.79 -8.80 15.95
CA SER A 552 15.55 -9.57 15.85
C SER A 552 14.39 -8.77 16.40
N PHE A 553 13.34 -8.60 15.59
CA PHE A 553 12.07 -7.95 15.95
C PHE A 553 10.85 -8.86 15.88
N ARG A 554 11.02 -10.08 15.38
CA ARG A 554 9.93 -11.04 15.26
C ARG A 554 9.66 -11.64 16.64
N THR A 555 8.41 -11.62 17.06
CA THR A 555 7.97 -12.15 18.34
C THR A 555 6.70 -12.99 18.14
N HIS A 556 6.26 -13.66 19.20
CA HIS A 556 4.91 -14.21 19.27
C HIS A 556 3.87 -13.09 19.14
N PHE A 557 2.66 -13.49 18.74
CA PHE A 557 1.53 -12.59 18.56
C PHE A 557 0.97 -12.15 19.93
N PHE A 558 0.62 -10.88 20.06
CA PHE A 558 0.21 -10.22 21.31
C PHE A 558 1.33 -10.07 22.36
N ALA A 559 2.59 -10.06 21.93
CA ALA A 559 3.69 -9.72 22.83
C ALA A 559 3.49 -8.32 23.45
N PRO A 560 3.75 -8.13 24.76
CA PRO A 560 3.52 -6.86 25.45
C PRO A 560 4.53 -5.77 25.07
N VAL A 561 5.69 -6.18 24.55
CA VAL A 561 6.76 -5.32 24.05
C VAL A 561 7.40 -5.97 22.83
N LYS A 562 8.06 -5.15 22.00
CA LYS A 562 8.86 -5.59 20.85
C LYS A 562 10.32 -5.24 21.09
N HIS A 563 11.21 -6.18 20.80
CA HIS A 563 12.64 -5.93 20.87
C HIS A 563 13.17 -5.49 19.49
N PHE A 564 13.98 -4.45 19.44
CA PHE A 564 14.74 -4.10 18.24
C PHE A 564 15.99 -3.31 18.61
N ALA A 565 17.11 -3.63 17.97
CA ALA A 565 18.39 -2.96 18.15
C ALA A 565 18.92 -2.91 19.60
N GLY A 566 18.68 -3.96 20.40
CA GLY A 566 19.09 -4.00 21.82
C GLY A 566 18.21 -3.18 22.77
N THR A 567 17.10 -2.63 22.27
CA THR A 567 16.12 -1.86 23.05
C THR A 567 14.73 -2.48 22.93
N VAL A 568 13.91 -2.27 23.95
CA VAL A 568 12.51 -2.70 23.96
C VAL A 568 11.58 -1.52 23.71
N PHE A 569 10.54 -1.74 22.92
CA PHE A 569 9.54 -0.75 22.55
C PHE A 569 8.15 -1.27 22.89
N GLU A 570 7.26 -0.36 23.26
CA GLU A 570 5.84 -0.66 23.39
C GLU A 570 5.26 -1.13 22.05
N THR A 571 4.44 -2.19 22.09
CA THR A 571 3.98 -2.90 20.90
C THR A 571 3.19 -1.99 19.94
N LEU A 572 2.31 -1.13 20.44
CA LEU A 572 1.54 -0.22 19.57
C LEU A 572 2.45 0.70 18.73
N TRP A 573 3.38 1.39 19.38
CA TRP A 573 4.24 2.38 18.73
C TRP A 573 5.21 1.74 17.75
N PHE A 574 5.80 0.60 18.13
CA PHE A 574 6.65 -0.19 17.23
C PHE A 574 5.87 -0.62 15.99
N ASN A 575 4.65 -1.13 16.18
CA ASN A 575 3.80 -1.61 15.11
C ASN A 575 3.38 -0.47 14.15
N ILE A 576 3.07 0.72 14.68
CA ILE A 576 2.79 1.92 13.85
C ILE A 576 4.00 2.28 13.00
N VAL A 577 5.21 2.29 13.58
CA VAL A 577 6.45 2.57 12.83
C VAL A 577 6.65 1.56 11.69
N MET A 578 6.39 0.27 11.93
CA MET A 578 6.46 -0.77 10.90
C MET A 578 5.48 -0.50 9.74
N VAL A 579 4.25 -0.08 10.03
CA VAL A 579 3.27 0.31 9.00
C VAL A 579 3.78 1.50 8.17
N TRP A 580 4.38 2.50 8.79
CA TRP A 580 4.98 3.64 8.08
C TRP A 580 6.18 3.24 7.23
N LEU A 581 7.04 2.32 7.69
CA LEU A 581 8.14 1.78 6.89
C LEU A 581 7.62 1.05 5.64
N ILE A 582 6.58 0.23 5.77
CA ILE A 582 5.91 -0.42 4.64
C ILE A 582 5.30 0.63 3.71
N THR A 583 4.70 1.69 4.25
CA THR A 583 4.09 2.79 3.48
C THR A 583 5.15 3.54 2.66
N ILE A 584 6.33 3.81 3.23
CA ILE A 584 7.47 4.43 2.53
C ILE A 584 7.98 3.50 1.42
N MET A 585 8.07 2.19 1.67
CA MET A 585 8.44 1.21 0.65
C MET A 585 7.43 1.21 -0.51
N CYS A 586 6.13 1.25 -0.21
CA CYS A 586 5.08 1.40 -1.23
C CYS A 586 5.18 2.74 -1.98
N TYR A 587 5.54 3.83 -1.30
CA TYR A 587 5.76 5.11 -1.95
C TYR A 587 6.93 5.04 -2.95
N ALA A 588 8.00 4.31 -2.64
CA ALA A 588 9.08 4.05 -3.59
C ALA A 588 8.60 3.25 -4.81
N VAL A 589 7.74 2.24 -4.61
CA VAL A 589 7.09 1.47 -5.69
C VAL A 589 6.29 2.40 -6.62
N LEU A 590 5.52 3.33 -6.06
CA LEU A 590 4.77 4.35 -6.79
C LEU A 590 5.68 5.34 -7.52
N TYR A 591 6.73 5.83 -6.85
CA TYR A 591 7.64 6.83 -7.39
C TYR A 591 8.34 6.32 -8.66
N PHE A 592 8.79 5.06 -8.64
CA PHE A 592 9.51 4.45 -9.75
C PHE A 592 8.61 3.72 -10.77
N ASP A 593 7.29 3.75 -10.61
CA ASP A 593 6.32 2.98 -11.44
C ASP A 593 6.63 1.48 -11.50
N LEU A 594 7.11 0.88 -10.41
CA LEU A 594 7.62 -0.50 -10.46
C LEU A 594 6.53 -1.50 -10.89
N LEU A 595 5.31 -1.37 -10.34
CA LEU A 595 4.19 -2.26 -10.69
C LEU A 595 3.78 -2.11 -12.16
N LYS A 596 3.67 -0.88 -12.65
CA LYS A 596 3.35 -0.59 -14.05
C LYS A 596 4.40 -1.20 -14.99
N LYS A 597 5.68 -1.01 -14.67
CA LYS A 597 6.81 -1.56 -15.46
C LYS A 597 6.82 -3.09 -15.43
N SER A 598 6.52 -3.72 -14.29
CA SER A 598 6.42 -5.18 -14.23
C SER A 598 5.25 -5.71 -15.05
N LEU A 599 4.10 -5.03 -15.05
CA LEU A 599 2.94 -5.41 -15.85
C LEU A 599 3.20 -5.28 -17.36
N THR A 600 3.84 -4.19 -17.80
CA THR A 600 4.21 -4.03 -19.22
C THR A 600 5.26 -5.05 -19.65
N TRP A 601 6.21 -5.38 -18.77
CA TRP A 601 7.18 -6.44 -19.01
C TRP A 601 6.50 -7.80 -19.14
N LEU A 602 5.62 -8.18 -18.20
CA LEU A 602 4.85 -9.44 -18.28
C LEU A 602 3.99 -9.50 -19.56
N GLY A 603 3.35 -8.39 -19.95
CA GLY A 603 2.58 -8.31 -21.19
C GLY A 603 3.42 -8.43 -22.47
N SER A 604 4.71 -8.11 -22.40
CA SER A 604 5.65 -8.26 -23.52
C SER A 604 6.14 -9.70 -23.70
N ILE A 605 5.97 -10.57 -22.69
CA ILE A 605 6.26 -12.00 -22.78
C ILE A 605 5.19 -12.64 -23.67
N LYS A 606 5.45 -12.66 -24.98
CA LYS A 606 4.62 -13.42 -25.94
C LYS A 606 4.65 -14.89 -25.53
N LEU A 607 3.57 -15.37 -24.90
CA LEU A 607 3.26 -16.79 -24.83
C LEU A 607 3.37 -17.34 -26.25
N ARG A 608 4.33 -18.23 -26.47
CA ARG A 608 4.68 -18.84 -27.75
C ARG A 608 3.42 -19.55 -28.26
N LYS A 609 2.62 -18.87 -29.08
CA LYS A 609 1.46 -19.48 -29.76
C LYS A 609 2.01 -20.68 -30.54
N LYS A 610 1.70 -21.90 -30.08
CA LYS A 610 1.89 -23.12 -30.89
C LYS A 610 1.18 -22.85 -32.22
N LYS A 611 1.93 -22.88 -33.33
CA LYS A 611 1.35 -22.86 -34.67
C LYS A 611 0.30 -23.99 -34.71
N PRO A 612 -0.95 -23.73 -35.14
CA PRO A 612 -1.85 -24.83 -35.45
C PRO A 612 -1.18 -25.66 -36.55
N LEU A 613 -1.03 -26.96 -36.30
CA LEU A 613 -0.68 -27.93 -37.32
C LEU A 613 -1.72 -27.76 -38.44
N ARG A 614 -1.25 -27.38 -39.63
CA ARG A 614 -2.04 -27.54 -40.85
C ARG A 614 -2.27 -29.05 -40.99
N VAL A 615 -3.51 -29.48 -40.81
CA VAL A 615 -4.02 -30.76 -41.29
C VAL A 615 -4.51 -30.53 -42.71
#